data_AF-A0A0W0ZCC6-F1
#
_entry.id   AF-A0A0W0ZCC6-F1
#
_cell.length_a   1.000
_cell.length_b   1.000
_cell.length_c   1.000
_cell.angle_alpha   90.00
_cell.angle_beta   90.00
_cell.angle_gamma   90.00
#
_symmetry.space_group_name_H-M   'P 1'
#
loop_
_entity.id
_entity.type
_entity.pdbx_description
1 polymer ?
#
loop_
_entity_poly.entity_id
_entity_poly.type
_entity_poly.pdbx_seq_one_letter_code
_entity_poly.pdbx_strand_id
1 'polypeptide(L)'
;MKSKIIVLALLFGSQINIANAGLAATTVHSRANCINNESITWWLGHAYDWRVVSTHTNIYGGGHLIDTGYAVTWRQAAVHWNEAPLNDHRWVVSGYHYLSDYGNGRVPFDTTSVGDCSIYNGWWDY
;
A
#
# COMPACT_ATOMS: atom_id res chain seq x y z
N MET A 1 -59.67 -7.48 -4.55
CA MET A 1 -58.55 -6.58 -4.88
C MET A 1 -57.27 -7.40 -4.85
N LYS A 2 -56.61 -7.61 -5.99
CA LYS A 2 -55.39 -8.45 -6.08
C LYS A 2 -54.17 -7.53 -6.10
N SER A 3 -53.31 -7.68 -5.09
CA SER A 3 -52.08 -6.90 -4.88
C SER A 3 -51.13 -6.99 -6.07
N LYS A 4 -50.68 -5.84 -6.55
CA LYS A 4 -49.54 -5.71 -7.46
C LYS A 4 -48.27 -5.75 -6.60
N ILE A 5 -47.52 -6.85 -6.64
CA ILE A 5 -46.16 -6.88 -6.09
C ILE A 5 -45.26 -6.33 -7.19
N ILE A 6 -44.80 -5.09 -7.01
CA ILE A 6 -43.75 -4.48 -7.83
C ILE A 6 -42.43 -5.00 -7.27
N VAL A 7 -41.79 -5.94 -7.96
CA VAL A 7 -40.40 -6.34 -7.67
C VAL A 7 -39.49 -5.35 -8.39
N LEU A 8 -39.08 -4.30 -7.66
CA LEU A 8 -38.03 -3.39 -8.10
C LEU A 8 -36.69 -4.06 -7.79
N ALA A 9 -36.09 -4.73 -8.77
CA ALA A 9 -34.74 -5.26 -8.64
C ALA A 9 -33.75 -4.09 -8.57
N LEU A 10 -33.26 -3.76 -7.37
CA LEU A 10 -32.11 -2.89 -7.19
C LEU A 10 -30.88 -3.61 -7.75
N LEU A 11 -30.53 -3.28 -8.99
CA LEU A 11 -29.18 -3.43 -9.52
C LEU A 11 -28.27 -2.45 -8.75
N PHE A 12 -27.88 -2.83 -7.54
CA PHE A 12 -26.65 -2.32 -6.95
C PHE A 12 -25.49 -2.92 -7.76
N GLY A 13 -25.21 -2.31 -8.91
CA GLY A 13 -23.94 -2.49 -9.60
C GLY A 13 -22.87 -1.91 -8.69
N SER A 14 -22.31 -2.76 -7.83
CA SER A 14 -21.02 -2.50 -7.20
C SER A 14 -20.03 -2.23 -8.32
N GLN A 15 -19.63 -0.98 -8.49
CA GLN A 15 -18.49 -0.66 -9.33
C GLN A 15 -17.28 -1.36 -8.73
N ILE A 16 -16.90 -2.49 -9.32
CA ILE A 16 -15.63 -3.13 -9.04
C ILE A 16 -14.58 -2.18 -9.60
N ASN A 17 -14.06 -1.29 -8.75
CA ASN A 17 -12.85 -0.54 -9.06
C ASN A 17 -11.70 -1.56 -9.07
N ILE A 18 -11.56 -2.32 -10.16
CA ILE A 18 -10.40 -3.18 -10.38
C ILE A 18 -9.24 -2.24 -10.60
N ALA A 19 -8.50 -1.96 -9.55
CA ALA A 19 -7.31 -1.17 -9.68
C ALA A 19 -6.17 -2.05 -10.17
N ASN A 20 -5.61 -1.66 -11.30
CA ASN A 20 -4.65 -2.44 -12.08
C ASN A 20 -3.20 -2.14 -11.67
N ALA A 21 -2.98 -1.98 -10.38
CA ALA A 21 -1.73 -1.47 -9.85
C ALA A 21 -0.63 -2.53 -10.04
N GLY A 22 0.53 -2.15 -10.57
CA GLY A 22 1.62 -3.09 -10.85
C GLY A 22 1.45 -3.97 -12.10
N LEU A 23 0.45 -3.74 -12.98
CA LEU A 23 0.34 -4.50 -14.25
C LEU A 23 1.35 -4.04 -15.31
N ALA A 24 1.62 -2.75 -15.40
CA ALA A 24 2.42 -2.18 -16.50
C ALA A 24 3.89 -1.96 -16.13
N ALA A 25 4.20 -1.71 -14.87
CA ALA A 25 5.53 -1.39 -14.37
C ALA A 25 5.63 -1.62 -12.87
N THR A 26 6.87 -1.60 -12.36
CA THR A 26 7.14 -1.48 -10.92
C THR A 26 6.36 -0.32 -10.34
N THR A 27 5.60 -0.59 -9.28
CA THR A 27 4.85 0.41 -8.55
C THR A 27 5.33 0.44 -7.11
N VAL A 28 5.31 1.64 -6.51
CA VAL A 28 5.62 1.87 -5.10
C VAL A 28 4.51 2.67 -4.44
N HIS A 29 4.27 2.44 -3.16
CA HIS A 29 3.24 3.14 -2.41
C HIS A 29 3.56 3.15 -0.91
N SER A 30 3.01 4.14 -0.20
CA SER A 30 2.92 4.14 1.25
C SER A 30 1.52 4.57 1.70
N ARG A 31 1.11 4.12 2.89
CA ARG A 31 -0.10 4.57 3.58
C ARG A 31 0.17 4.78 5.06
N ALA A 32 -0.43 5.82 5.63
CA ALA A 32 -0.34 6.16 7.04
C ALA A 32 -1.74 6.23 7.66
N ASN A 33 -1.81 6.07 8.97
CA ASN A 33 -3.05 6.12 9.73
C ASN A 33 -4.18 5.18 9.23
N CYS A 34 -3.80 4.03 8.69
CA CYS A 34 -4.72 2.96 8.29
C CYS A 34 -4.76 1.85 9.35
N ILE A 35 -5.62 0.84 9.15
CA ILE A 35 -5.54 -0.45 9.88
C ILE A 35 -4.12 -1.01 9.85
N ASN A 36 -3.42 -0.78 8.74
CA ASN A 36 -2.01 -1.07 8.62
C ASN A 36 -1.27 0.04 7.90
N ASN A 37 -0.34 0.65 8.62
CA ASN A 37 0.64 1.55 8.05
C ASN A 37 1.65 0.70 7.26
N GLU A 38 1.92 1.07 6.02
CA GLU A 38 2.68 0.22 5.11
C GLU A 38 3.44 1.04 4.09
N SER A 39 4.63 0.57 3.74
CA SER A 39 5.30 0.90 2.47
C SER A 39 5.51 -0.38 1.68
N ILE A 40 5.33 -0.32 0.36
CA ILE A 40 5.32 -1.50 -0.48
C ILE A 40 5.80 -1.21 -1.90
N THR A 41 6.50 -2.20 -2.47
CA THR A 41 6.88 -2.31 -3.89
C THR A 41 6.26 -3.57 -4.50
N TRP A 42 5.79 -3.49 -5.74
CA TRP A 42 5.29 -4.64 -6.47
C TRP A 42 5.33 -4.44 -7.99
N TRP A 43 5.41 -5.56 -8.70
CA TRP A 43 5.20 -5.67 -10.14
C TRP A 43 4.58 -7.03 -10.42
N LEU A 44 3.29 -7.07 -10.78
CA LEU A 44 2.56 -8.31 -10.93
C LEU A 44 3.20 -9.20 -11.99
N GLY A 45 3.44 -10.46 -11.64
CA GLY A 45 4.05 -11.45 -12.53
C GLY A 45 5.57 -11.27 -12.73
N HIS A 46 6.20 -10.29 -12.10
CA HIS A 46 7.63 -10.01 -12.27
C HIS A 46 8.34 -10.00 -10.91
N ALA A 47 9.03 -11.10 -10.59
CA ALA A 47 9.78 -11.22 -9.34
C ALA A 47 11.18 -10.60 -9.49
N TYR A 48 11.54 -9.73 -8.56
CA TYR A 48 12.89 -9.20 -8.42
C TYR A 48 13.32 -9.20 -6.96
N ASP A 49 14.61 -8.98 -6.73
CA ASP A 49 15.21 -8.94 -5.42
C ASP A 49 14.99 -7.56 -4.76
N TRP A 50 13.83 -7.42 -4.12
CA TRP A 50 13.35 -6.17 -3.55
C TRP A 50 13.66 -6.07 -2.06
N ARG A 51 13.89 -4.83 -1.60
CA ARG A 51 13.89 -4.46 -0.18
C ARG A 51 13.09 -3.18 0.01
N VAL A 52 12.26 -3.15 1.04
CA VAL A 52 11.55 -1.94 1.45
C VAL A 52 11.95 -1.59 2.88
N VAL A 53 12.40 -0.36 3.07
CA VAL A 53 12.57 0.23 4.38
C VAL A 53 11.45 1.23 4.58
N SER A 54 10.62 1.06 5.60
CA SER A 54 9.55 1.99 5.94
C SER A 54 9.86 2.68 7.26
N THR A 55 9.83 4.00 7.28
CA THR A 55 10.00 4.81 8.50
C THR A 55 8.67 5.41 8.91
N HIS A 56 8.29 5.18 10.15
CA HIS A 56 7.02 5.60 10.71
C HIS A 56 7.32 6.61 11.80
N THR A 57 6.87 7.85 11.61
CA THR A 57 7.10 8.95 12.56
C THR A 57 5.78 9.53 13.01
N ASN A 58 5.69 9.91 14.28
CA ASN A 58 4.51 10.55 14.83
C ASN A 58 4.78 12.01 15.24
N ILE A 59 3.70 12.77 15.39
CA ILE A 59 3.76 14.19 15.77
C ILE A 59 4.38 14.45 17.17
N TYR A 60 4.54 13.42 18.00
CA TYR A 60 5.13 13.54 19.34
C TYR A 60 6.65 13.36 19.33
N GLY A 61 7.26 13.22 18.14
CA GLY A 61 8.70 13.00 17.97
C GLY A 61 9.14 11.55 18.16
N GLY A 62 8.20 10.62 18.32
CA GLY A 62 8.48 9.18 18.30
C GLY A 62 8.51 8.65 16.88
N GLY A 63 9.30 7.59 16.67
CA GLY A 63 9.31 6.90 15.40
C GLY A 63 10.10 5.60 15.45
N HIS A 64 9.88 4.77 14.44
CA HIS A 64 10.63 3.54 14.24
C HIS A 64 10.71 3.22 12.75
N LEU A 65 11.45 2.15 12.42
CA LEU A 65 11.57 1.66 11.05
C LEU A 65 11.28 0.17 10.98
N ILE A 66 10.82 -0.26 9.82
CA ILE A 66 10.65 -1.66 9.44
C ILE A 66 11.46 -1.89 8.18
N ASP A 67 12.34 -2.89 8.20
CA ASP A 67 13.16 -3.28 7.05
C ASP A 67 12.84 -4.72 6.68
N THR A 68 12.39 -4.94 5.45
CA THR A 68 12.05 -6.29 4.97
C THR A 68 13.28 -7.15 4.70
N GLY A 69 14.46 -6.53 4.57
CA GLY A 69 15.59 -7.14 3.88
C GLY A 69 15.29 -7.39 2.39
N TYR A 70 16.27 -7.96 1.70
CA TYR A 70 16.15 -8.36 0.30
C TYR A 70 15.45 -9.72 0.18
N ALA A 71 14.46 -9.79 -0.72
CA ALA A 71 13.84 -11.05 -1.10
C ALA A 71 13.38 -11.02 -2.56
N VAL A 72 13.54 -12.16 -3.25
CA VAL A 72 13.03 -12.35 -4.61
C VAL A 72 11.53 -12.63 -4.57
N THR A 73 10.74 -11.62 -4.92
CA THR A 73 9.27 -11.68 -4.89
C THR A 73 8.70 -10.71 -5.91
N TRP A 74 7.44 -10.90 -6.32
CA TRP A 74 6.72 -9.92 -7.14
C TRP A 74 6.11 -8.79 -6.30
N ARG A 75 6.03 -8.95 -4.97
CA ARG A 75 5.50 -7.99 -4.00
C ARG A 75 6.29 -8.05 -2.68
N GLN A 76 6.75 -6.90 -2.20
CA GLN A 76 7.50 -6.76 -0.95
C GLN A 76 6.96 -5.60 -0.13
N ALA A 77 6.57 -5.84 1.12
CA ALA A 77 5.91 -4.86 1.99
C ALA A 77 6.47 -4.82 3.40
N ALA A 78 6.72 -3.61 3.88
CA ALA A 78 7.00 -3.32 5.28
C ALA A 78 5.68 -2.83 5.93
N VAL A 79 5.09 -3.63 6.82
CA VAL A 79 3.74 -3.40 7.36
C VAL A 79 3.76 -3.32 8.88
N HIS A 80 3.17 -2.26 9.45
CA HIS A 80 2.81 -2.18 10.86
C HIS A 80 1.29 -2.20 11.03
N TRP A 81 0.76 -3.28 11.57
CA TRP A 81 -0.67 -3.41 11.89
C TRP A 81 -1.00 -2.65 13.16
N ASN A 82 -2.16 -1.99 13.19
CA ASN A 82 -2.72 -1.31 14.35
C ASN A 82 -1.79 -0.26 15.00
N GLU A 83 -0.90 0.36 14.20
CA GLU A 83 0.01 1.39 14.71
C GLU A 83 -0.71 2.69 15.07
N ALA A 84 -1.67 3.03 14.22
CA ALA A 84 -2.50 4.20 14.34
C ALA A 84 -3.96 3.76 14.56
N PRO A 85 -4.67 4.38 15.50
CA PRO A 85 -6.13 4.31 15.51
C PRO A 85 -6.69 4.70 14.14
N LEU A 86 -7.82 4.09 13.74
CA LEU A 86 -8.51 4.46 12.50
C LEU A 86 -8.89 5.95 12.51
N ASN A 87 -8.65 6.64 11.40
CA ASN A 87 -8.85 8.09 11.21
C ASN A 87 -7.96 9.00 12.09
N ASP A 88 -6.89 8.43 12.65
CA ASP A 88 -5.82 9.24 13.20
C ASP A 88 -5.12 10.01 12.06
N HIS A 89 -4.47 11.13 12.36
CA HIS A 89 -3.69 11.92 11.38
C HIS A 89 -2.33 12.29 11.98
N ARG A 90 -1.87 11.47 12.94
CA ARG A 90 -0.68 11.73 13.74
C ARG A 90 0.57 11.04 13.22
N TRP A 91 0.43 10.12 12.28
CA TRP A 91 1.54 9.38 11.69
C TRP A 91 1.86 9.86 10.28
N VAL A 92 3.16 9.88 9.97
CA VAL A 92 3.72 9.99 8.63
C VAL A 92 4.53 8.73 8.37
N VAL A 93 4.26 8.09 7.23
CA VAL A 93 4.96 6.89 6.77
C VAL A 93 5.73 7.24 5.52
N SER A 94 7.04 6.99 5.54
CA SER A 94 7.92 7.19 4.40
C SER A 94 8.57 5.86 4.00
N GLY A 95 8.39 5.48 2.73
CA GLY A 95 8.95 4.26 2.15
C GLY A 95 10.19 4.55 1.33
N TYR A 96 11.20 3.71 1.48
CA TYR A 96 12.42 3.69 0.69
C TYR A 96 12.51 2.33 -0.02
N HIS A 97 12.43 2.36 -1.34
CA HIS A 97 12.24 1.18 -2.17
C HIS A 97 13.53 0.86 -2.91
N TYR A 98 14.09 -0.32 -2.64
CA TYR A 98 15.38 -0.75 -3.17
C TYR A 98 15.22 -1.96 -4.08
N LEU A 99 16.07 -2.00 -5.09
CA LEU A 99 16.32 -3.13 -5.96
C LEU A 99 17.82 -3.43 -5.86
N SER A 100 18.22 -4.70 -5.74
CA SER A 100 19.60 -5.04 -5.41
C SER A 100 20.61 -4.66 -6.51
N ASP A 101 20.19 -4.65 -7.77
CA ASP A 101 21.03 -4.23 -8.91
C ASP A 101 21.07 -2.70 -9.10
N TYR A 102 20.07 -1.96 -8.61
CA TYR A 102 20.01 -0.51 -8.70
C TYR A 102 20.91 0.13 -7.65
N GLY A 103 21.90 0.91 -8.09
CA GLY A 103 22.85 1.57 -7.17
C GLY A 103 23.56 0.58 -6.23
N ASN A 104 23.73 -0.68 -6.65
CA ASN A 104 24.25 -1.79 -5.84
C ASN A 104 23.47 -2.00 -4.52
N GLY A 105 22.16 -1.75 -4.52
CA GLY A 105 21.29 -1.89 -3.36
C GLY A 105 21.54 -0.88 -2.23
N ARG A 106 22.29 0.19 -2.51
CA ARG A 106 22.63 1.22 -1.53
C ARG A 106 21.78 2.48 -1.65
N VAL A 107 21.15 2.66 -2.81
CA VAL A 107 20.32 3.83 -3.11
C VAL A 107 18.92 3.32 -3.45
N PRO A 108 17.86 3.89 -2.85
CA PRO A 108 16.50 3.54 -3.24
C PRO A 108 16.27 4.00 -4.68
N PHE A 109 15.60 3.19 -5.49
CA PHE A 109 15.19 3.59 -6.83
C PHE A 109 13.95 4.50 -6.79
N ASP A 110 13.20 4.46 -5.69
CA ASP A 110 12.04 5.33 -5.46
C ASP A 110 11.77 5.54 -3.96
N THR A 111 11.04 6.59 -3.63
CA THR A 111 10.65 6.94 -2.26
C THR A 111 9.22 7.46 -2.21
N THR A 112 8.50 7.13 -1.14
CA THR A 112 7.13 7.58 -0.89
C THR A 112 7.04 8.25 0.48
N SER A 113 6.12 9.20 0.67
CA SER A 113 5.88 9.81 1.98
C SER A 113 4.45 10.33 2.08
N VAL A 114 3.69 9.83 3.04
CA VAL A 114 2.26 10.15 3.21
C VAL A 114 1.89 10.31 4.68
N GLY A 115 0.89 11.16 4.94
CA GLY A 115 0.33 11.40 6.28
C GLY A 115 -1.11 10.93 6.44
N ASP A 116 -1.67 10.26 5.44
CA ASP A 116 -3.06 9.85 5.39
C ASP A 116 -3.22 8.41 4.89
N CYS A 117 -4.45 7.90 5.03
CA CYS A 117 -4.81 6.55 4.60
C CYS A 117 -5.19 6.53 3.10
N SER A 118 -4.58 7.41 2.31
CA SER A 118 -4.91 7.55 0.90
C SER A 118 -4.52 6.28 0.13
N ILE A 119 -5.53 5.68 -0.51
CA ILE A 119 -5.34 4.58 -1.45
C ILE A 119 -5.15 5.22 -2.83
N TYR A 120 -3.91 5.36 -3.25
CA TYR A 120 -3.61 5.71 -4.65
C TYR A 120 -3.59 4.43 -5.47
N ASN A 121 -4.30 4.43 -6.60
CA ASN A 121 -4.37 3.31 -7.54
C ASN A 121 -4.96 2.00 -6.96
N GLY A 122 -5.93 2.11 -6.04
CA GLY A 122 -6.93 1.08 -5.67
C GLY A 122 -6.43 -0.33 -5.29
N TRP A 123 -5.29 -0.40 -4.60
CA TRP A 123 -4.75 -1.57 -3.93
C TRP A 123 -5.72 -2.69 -3.54
N TRP A 124 -5.68 -3.81 -4.27
CA TRP A 124 -5.57 -5.22 -3.86
C TRP A 124 -5.19 -6.04 -5.11
N ASP A 125 -4.32 -7.04 -4.96
CA ASP A 125 -4.21 -8.13 -5.93
C ASP A 125 -5.52 -8.94 -5.92
N TYR A 126 -5.85 -9.51 -7.07
CA TYR A 126 -7.07 -10.31 -7.34
C TYR A 126 -7.26 -11.49 -6.37
#